data_AF-A0A8T4HV58-F1
#
_entry.id   AF-A0A8T4HV58-F1
#
_cell.length_a   1.000
_cell.length_b   1.000
_cell.length_c   1.000
_cell.angle_alpha   90.00
_cell.angle_beta   90.00
_cell.angle_gamma   90.00
#
_symmetry.space_group_name_H-M   'P 1'
#
loop_
_entity.id
_entity.type
_entity.pdbx_description
1 polymer ?
#
loop_
_entity_poly.entity_id
_entity_poly.type
_entity_poly.pdbx_seq_one_letter_code
_entity_poly.pdbx_strand_id
1 'polypeptide(L)'
;MRRIALDRVVHDAGGEELPDDTNEYDHLSQIFDECNAVVPHILFTPNHDGNAAQTTLREGEREYAEITFDPGYSIDKFTAGVCFRTACVLHEIMHVIVSREYQRPANLSPEGRLINFHFGNDADVRRQSANVVANFEKAIRIADSDPKVRDRPLHDHLFGRLEYGLVTPHVHNETVVLDLLVYMKLQGFDKNATYMYLISLSEEAMERRAMAGEVRRV
;
A
#
# COMPACT_ATOMS: atom_id res chain seq x y z
N MET A 1 -18.84 9.33 -2.30
CA MET A 1 -18.47 10.75 -2.04
C MET A 1 -17.14 11.01 -2.75
N ARG A 2 -16.94 12.14 -3.43
CA ARG A 2 -15.70 12.36 -4.21
C ARG A 2 -14.57 12.90 -3.31
N ARG A 3 -13.39 12.30 -3.39
CA ARG A 3 -12.22 12.59 -2.53
C ARG A 3 -11.29 13.60 -3.19
N ILE A 4 -11.78 14.84 -3.33
CA ILE A 4 -11.16 15.88 -4.19
C ILE A 4 -9.66 16.06 -3.94
N ALA A 5 -9.21 16.04 -2.68
CA ALA A 5 -7.78 16.22 -2.36
C ALA A 5 -6.94 15.02 -2.81
N LEU A 6 -7.43 13.80 -2.57
CA LEU A 6 -6.78 12.57 -3.03
C LEU A 6 -6.78 12.46 -4.56
N ASP A 7 -7.91 12.72 -5.20
CA ASP A 7 -8.06 12.71 -6.66
C ASP A 7 -7.05 13.65 -7.32
N ARG A 8 -6.85 14.84 -6.73
CA ARG A 8 -5.86 15.80 -7.22
C ARG A 8 -4.43 15.27 -7.12
N VAL A 9 -4.05 14.63 -6.01
CA VAL A 9 -2.72 14.03 -5.85
C VAL A 9 -2.49 12.93 -6.89
N VAL A 10 -3.49 12.07 -7.10
CA VAL A 10 -3.42 11.01 -8.12
C VAL A 10 -3.26 11.59 -9.51
N HIS A 11 -4.04 12.62 -9.85
CA HIS A 11 -3.93 13.33 -11.12
C HIS A 11 -2.55 13.99 -11.29
N ASP A 12 -2.05 14.68 -10.26
CA ASP A 12 -0.76 15.36 -10.28
C ASP A 12 0.40 14.36 -10.45
N ALA A 13 0.27 13.14 -9.92
CA ALA A 13 1.18 12.01 -10.16
C ALA A 13 1.03 11.35 -11.54
N GLY A 14 0.16 11.87 -12.41
CA GLY A 14 -0.12 11.30 -13.73
C GLY A 14 -0.80 9.92 -13.67
N GLY A 15 -1.54 9.65 -12.59
CA GLY A 15 -2.24 8.39 -12.36
C GLY A 15 -3.61 8.29 -13.07
N GLU A 16 -4.16 7.09 -13.04
CA GLU A 16 -5.56 6.79 -13.37
C GLU A 16 -6.49 7.26 -12.23
N GLU A 17 -7.67 7.79 -12.58
CA GLU A 17 -8.67 8.21 -11.59
C GLU A 17 -9.11 7.05 -10.68
N LEU A 18 -9.38 7.37 -9.41
CA LEU A 18 -9.87 6.38 -8.45
C LEU A 18 -11.32 6.00 -8.75
N PRO A 19 -11.74 4.74 -8.48
CA PRO A 19 -13.13 4.34 -8.62
C PRO A 19 -14.05 5.19 -7.74
N ASP A 20 -15.20 5.58 -8.29
CA ASP A 20 -16.27 6.20 -7.51
C ASP A 20 -16.82 5.23 -6.46
N ASP A 21 -17.25 5.77 -5.32
CA ASP A 21 -17.96 4.97 -4.31
C ASP A 21 -19.27 4.41 -4.87
N THR A 22 -19.45 3.11 -4.77
CA THR A 22 -20.75 2.49 -4.97
C THR A 22 -21.65 2.69 -3.75
N ASN A 23 -22.96 2.53 -3.89
CA ASN A 23 -23.90 2.59 -2.76
C ASN A 23 -23.77 1.40 -1.77
N GLU A 24 -22.94 0.40 -2.08
CA GLU A 24 -22.62 -0.74 -1.21
C GLU A 24 -21.32 -0.48 -0.44
N TYR A 25 -21.19 -1.06 0.76
CA TYR A 25 -19.98 -0.98 1.57
C TYR A 25 -18.81 -1.59 0.81
N ASP A 26 -17.84 -0.76 0.43
CA ASP A 26 -16.62 -1.14 -0.27
C ASP A 26 -15.41 -0.89 0.65
N HIS A 27 -14.67 -1.94 0.97
CA HIS A 27 -13.48 -1.90 1.81
C HIS A 27 -12.45 -0.87 1.30
N LEU A 28 -12.27 -0.77 -0.02
CA LEU A 28 -11.34 0.20 -0.60
C LEU A 28 -11.81 1.65 -0.42
N SER A 29 -13.12 1.92 -0.45
CA SER A 29 -13.65 3.26 -0.16
C SER A 29 -13.23 3.73 1.22
N GLN A 30 -13.25 2.85 2.23
CA GLN A 30 -12.79 3.19 3.58
C GLN A 30 -11.29 3.53 3.61
N ILE A 31 -10.46 2.76 2.91
CA ILE A 31 -9.02 3.05 2.83
C ILE A 31 -8.76 4.35 2.07
N PHE A 32 -9.52 4.63 1.01
CA PHE A 32 -9.42 5.91 0.30
C PHE A 32 -9.84 7.09 1.18
N ASP A 33 -10.81 6.91 2.09
CA ASP A 33 -11.14 7.93 3.08
C ASP A 33 -9.98 8.17 4.05
N GLU A 34 -9.30 7.12 4.51
CA GLU A 34 -8.09 7.24 5.34
C GLU A 34 -6.96 7.97 4.58
N CYS A 35 -6.73 7.63 3.32
CA CYS A 35 -5.76 8.30 2.46
C CYS A 35 -6.11 9.79 2.29
N ASN A 36 -7.36 10.09 1.95
CA ASN A 36 -7.83 11.46 1.78
C ASN A 36 -7.71 12.29 3.07
N ALA A 37 -7.90 11.68 4.24
CA ALA A 37 -7.77 12.35 5.53
C ALA A 37 -6.32 12.76 5.84
N VAL A 38 -5.32 12.01 5.38
CA VAL A 38 -3.90 12.33 5.66
C VAL A 38 -3.27 13.27 4.63
N VAL A 39 -3.81 13.34 3.40
CA VAL A 39 -3.29 14.19 2.31
C VAL A 39 -2.98 15.63 2.72
N PRO A 40 -3.83 16.36 3.48
CA PRO A 40 -3.53 17.74 3.91
C PRO A 40 -2.29 17.88 4.80
N HIS A 41 -1.78 16.77 5.34
CA HIS A 41 -0.63 16.72 6.25
C HIS A 41 0.63 16.15 5.58
N ILE A 42 0.66 16.11 4.25
CA ILE A 42 1.78 15.60 3.45
C ILE A 42 2.18 16.68 2.45
N LEU A 43 3.48 16.93 2.34
CA LEU A 43 4.03 17.72 1.24
C LEU A 43 4.19 16.83 0.01
N PHE A 44 3.58 17.21 -1.10
CA PHE A 44 3.66 16.49 -2.37
C PHE A 44 4.54 17.27 -3.34
N THR A 45 5.64 16.67 -3.80
CA THR A 45 6.66 17.35 -4.61
C THR A 45 6.94 16.56 -5.91
N PRO A 46 6.62 17.11 -7.10
CA PRO A 46 7.04 16.48 -8.36
C PRO A 46 8.57 16.41 -8.45
N ASN A 47 9.11 15.24 -8.80
CA ASN A 47 10.54 14.98 -8.95
C ASN A 47 10.79 14.00 -10.10
N HIS A 48 11.70 14.32 -11.03
CA HIS A 48 12.00 13.47 -12.20
C HIS A 48 13.28 12.64 -11.99
N ASP A 49 13.33 11.94 -10.87
CA ASP A 49 14.49 11.15 -10.45
C ASP A 49 14.45 9.69 -10.93
N GLY A 50 13.41 9.32 -11.69
CA GLY A 50 13.19 7.97 -12.15
C GLY A 50 12.54 7.05 -11.11
N ASN A 51 12.00 7.58 -10.02
CA ASN A 51 11.16 6.85 -9.06
C ASN A 51 9.68 7.21 -9.25
N ALA A 52 8.79 6.22 -9.21
CA ALA A 52 7.36 6.47 -9.37
C ALA A 52 6.79 7.34 -8.24
N ALA A 53 7.10 6.99 -7.00
CA ALA A 53 6.85 7.79 -5.82
C ALA A 53 7.80 7.36 -4.68
N GLN A 54 8.06 8.25 -3.72
CA GLN A 54 8.87 7.93 -2.54
C GLN A 54 8.47 8.79 -1.34
N THR A 55 8.24 8.16 -0.20
CA THR A 55 8.02 8.83 1.09
C THR A 55 9.34 9.12 1.80
N THR A 56 9.44 10.34 2.34
CA THR A 56 10.49 10.74 3.30
C THR A 56 9.84 11.20 4.59
N LEU A 57 10.25 10.58 5.71
CA LEU A 57 9.88 11.02 7.06
C LEU A 57 11.07 11.75 7.70
N ARG A 58 10.84 12.93 8.27
CA ARG A 58 11.92 13.71 8.90
C ARG A 58 12.20 13.24 10.31
N GLU A 59 13.47 13.06 10.65
CA GLU A 59 13.89 12.65 11.99
C GLU A 59 13.41 13.65 13.05
N GLY A 60 12.88 13.13 14.17
CA GLY A 60 12.36 13.96 15.26
C GLY A 60 11.02 14.65 15.00
N GLU A 61 10.49 14.62 13.78
CA GLU A 61 9.21 15.24 13.41
C GLU A 61 8.18 14.17 13.08
N ARG A 62 7.21 13.95 13.97
CA ARG A 62 6.15 12.93 13.77
C ARG A 62 5.11 13.36 12.74
N GLU A 63 4.91 14.66 12.56
CA GLU A 63 3.87 15.20 11.70
C GLU A 63 4.35 15.43 10.26
N TYR A 64 5.65 15.68 10.06
CA TYR A 64 6.21 15.95 8.74
C TYR A 64 6.38 14.67 7.91
N ALA A 65 5.75 14.65 6.75
CA ALA A 65 5.96 13.68 5.69
C ALA A 65 6.03 14.41 4.34
N GLU A 66 6.99 14.04 3.51
CA GLU A 66 7.07 14.45 2.11
C GLU A 66 6.94 13.22 1.22
N ILE A 67 6.15 13.33 0.16
CA ILE A 67 6.09 12.34 -0.91
C ILE A 67 6.55 13.02 -2.20
N THR A 68 7.67 12.53 -2.75
CA THR A 68 8.11 12.90 -4.10
C THR A 68 7.54 11.93 -5.11
N PHE A 69 7.25 12.39 -6.34
CA PHE A 69 6.74 11.51 -7.41
C PHE A 69 7.14 12.00 -8.80
N ASP A 70 7.36 11.08 -9.74
CA ASP A 70 7.62 11.41 -11.14
C ASP A 70 6.35 11.25 -11.98
N PRO A 71 5.71 12.36 -12.42
CA PRO A 71 4.50 12.29 -13.24
C PRO A 71 4.76 11.72 -14.64
N GLY A 72 6.02 11.70 -15.08
CA GLY A 72 6.48 11.09 -16.33
C GLY A 72 6.98 9.65 -16.17
N TYR A 73 6.92 9.07 -14.96
CA TYR A 73 7.50 7.77 -14.70
C TYR A 73 6.99 6.70 -15.68
N SER A 74 7.94 6.06 -16.34
CA SER A 74 7.72 4.88 -17.17
C SER A 74 8.95 3.97 -17.11
N ILE A 75 8.78 2.77 -16.58
CA ILE A 75 9.72 1.66 -16.74
C ILE A 75 9.14 0.72 -17.80
N ASP A 76 9.98 0.29 -18.74
CA ASP A 76 9.70 -0.63 -19.86
C ASP A 76 8.27 -1.19 -19.96
N LYS A 77 7.52 -0.71 -20.98
CA LYS A 77 6.24 -1.10 -21.63
C LYS A 77 5.16 -1.96 -20.94
N PHE A 78 5.41 -2.67 -19.86
CA PHE A 78 4.49 -3.67 -19.30
C PHE A 78 4.12 -3.44 -17.84
N THR A 79 4.85 -2.68 -17.03
CA THR A 79 4.46 -2.46 -15.61
C THR A 79 4.11 -1.01 -15.26
N ALA A 80 4.55 -0.03 -16.05
CA ALA A 80 4.41 1.40 -15.73
C ALA A 80 3.26 2.10 -16.47
N GLY A 81 2.05 1.59 -16.30
CA GLY A 81 0.83 2.26 -16.75
C GLY A 81 0.39 3.39 -15.81
N VAL A 82 -0.62 4.16 -16.22
CA VAL A 82 -1.30 5.16 -15.38
C VAL A 82 -1.80 4.55 -14.05
N CYS A 83 -2.35 3.33 -14.07
CA CYS A 83 -2.78 2.63 -12.86
C CYS A 83 -1.63 2.33 -11.89
N PHE A 84 -0.42 2.08 -12.40
CA PHE A 84 0.75 1.83 -11.57
C PHE A 84 1.17 3.08 -10.79
N ARG A 85 1.13 4.25 -11.43
CA ARG A 85 1.43 5.53 -10.75
C ARG A 85 0.40 5.84 -9.65
N THR A 86 -0.89 5.57 -9.91
CA THR A 86 -1.93 5.64 -8.87
C THR A 86 -1.61 4.73 -7.69
N ALA A 87 -1.28 3.47 -7.97
CA ALA A 87 -1.01 2.49 -6.93
C ALA A 87 0.26 2.84 -6.12
N CYS A 88 1.31 3.36 -6.77
CA CYS A 88 2.53 3.84 -6.12
C CYS A 88 2.30 5.07 -5.23
N VAL A 89 1.57 6.09 -5.69
CA VAL A 89 1.33 7.27 -4.82
C VAL A 89 0.49 6.89 -3.59
N LEU A 90 -0.46 5.97 -3.74
CA LEU A 90 -1.24 5.44 -2.61
C LEU A 90 -0.39 4.55 -1.68
N HIS A 91 0.56 3.79 -2.21
CA HIS A 91 1.54 3.03 -1.42
C HIS A 91 2.32 3.94 -0.47
N GLU A 92 2.80 5.07 -0.99
CA GLU A 92 3.52 6.08 -0.22
C GLU A 92 2.62 6.79 0.81
N ILE A 93 1.38 7.11 0.45
CA ILE A 93 0.41 7.65 1.43
C ILE A 93 0.15 6.66 2.57
N MET A 94 0.09 5.35 2.27
CA MET A 94 -0.08 4.33 3.31
C MET A 94 1.13 4.28 4.25
N HIS A 95 2.36 4.52 3.78
CA HIS A 95 3.53 4.68 4.66
C HIS A 95 3.35 5.81 5.68
N VAL A 96 2.67 6.89 5.32
CA VAL A 96 2.35 7.97 6.26
C VAL A 96 1.27 7.53 7.27
N ILE A 97 0.21 6.85 6.82
CA ILE A 97 -0.86 6.34 7.70
C ILE A 97 -0.26 5.39 8.75
N VAL A 98 0.43 4.35 8.32
CA VAL A 98 1.03 3.35 9.23
C VAL A 98 2.03 4.00 10.19
N SER A 99 2.78 5.02 9.76
CA SER A 99 3.71 5.74 10.64
C SER A 99 3.03 6.41 11.84
N ARG A 100 1.74 6.74 11.71
CA ARG A 100 0.95 7.44 12.73
C ARG A 100 0.14 6.50 13.61
N GLU A 101 -0.45 5.45 13.02
CA GLU A 101 -1.46 4.60 13.66
C GLU A 101 -0.88 3.50 14.56
N TYR A 102 0.31 2.97 14.25
CA TYR A 102 0.90 1.88 15.04
C TYR A 102 1.62 2.37 16.29
N GLN A 103 1.44 1.62 17.37
CA GLN A 103 2.13 1.82 18.66
C GLN A 103 3.50 1.14 18.62
N ARG A 104 4.55 1.93 18.85
CA ARG A 104 5.95 1.47 18.75
C ARG A 104 6.79 2.17 19.84
N PRO A 105 8.03 1.74 20.10
CA PRO A 105 8.91 2.46 21.01
C PRO A 105 9.10 3.92 20.59
N ALA A 106 9.28 4.80 21.58
CA ALA A 106 9.67 6.18 21.31
C ALA A 106 11.10 6.24 20.74
N ASN A 107 11.41 7.28 19.96
CA ASN A 107 12.74 7.55 19.38
C ASN A 107 13.22 6.52 18.34
N LEU A 108 12.32 6.10 17.45
CA LEU A 108 12.69 5.32 16.27
C LEU A 108 13.30 6.21 15.19
N SER A 109 14.21 5.63 14.40
CA SER A 109 14.62 6.23 13.13
C SER A 109 13.41 6.39 12.19
N PRO A 110 13.50 7.22 11.14
CA PRO A 110 12.50 7.28 10.08
C PRO A 110 12.05 5.90 9.58
N GLU A 111 12.98 4.98 9.33
CA GLU A 111 12.70 3.63 8.82
C GLU A 111 11.96 2.78 9.86
N GLY A 112 12.33 2.89 11.14
CA GLY A 112 11.64 2.19 12.22
C GLY A 112 10.18 2.62 12.38
N ARG A 113 9.84 3.86 12.01
CA ARG A 113 8.46 4.36 11.99
C ARG A 113 7.63 3.79 10.84
N LEU A 114 8.25 3.21 9.82
CA LEU A 114 7.56 2.57 8.70
C LEU A 114 7.22 1.09 8.96
N ILE A 115 7.43 0.57 10.18
CA ILE A 115 7.11 -0.83 10.53
C ILE A 115 5.60 -0.98 10.75
N ASN A 116 4.91 -1.68 9.87
CA ASN A 116 3.46 -1.76 9.78
C ASN A 116 2.82 -2.75 10.77
N PHE A 117 3.17 -2.68 12.04
CA PHE A 117 2.46 -3.33 13.16
C PHE A 117 2.92 -2.75 14.49
N HIS A 118 2.14 -3.02 15.54
CA HIS A 118 2.51 -2.71 16.91
C HIS A 118 3.71 -3.57 17.33
N PHE A 119 4.72 -2.99 17.98
CA PHE A 119 5.84 -3.77 18.54
C PHE A 119 6.45 -3.09 19.76
N GLY A 120 7.01 -3.87 20.69
CA GLY A 120 7.79 -3.36 21.82
C GLY A 120 9.30 -3.54 21.66
N ASN A 121 9.72 -4.52 20.86
CA ASN A 121 11.12 -4.88 20.65
C ASN A 121 11.32 -5.63 19.32
N ASP A 122 12.57 -5.86 18.94
CA ASP A 122 12.92 -6.54 17.68
C ASP A 122 12.44 -8.00 17.59
N ALA A 123 12.24 -8.67 18.72
CA ALA A 123 11.71 -10.04 18.71
C ALA A 123 10.25 -10.07 18.27
N ASP A 124 9.46 -9.05 18.63
CA ASP A 124 8.10 -8.87 18.13
C ASP A 124 8.11 -8.61 16.62
N VAL A 125 9.04 -7.76 16.14
CA VAL A 125 9.20 -7.48 14.71
C VAL A 125 9.50 -8.75 13.93
N ARG A 126 10.45 -9.57 14.40
CA ARG A 126 10.78 -10.85 13.75
C ARG A 126 9.59 -11.83 13.76
N ARG A 127 8.90 -11.98 14.90
CA ARG A 127 7.75 -12.89 15.04
C ARG A 127 6.62 -12.51 14.08
N GLN A 128 6.24 -11.23 14.05
CA GLN A 128 5.13 -10.76 13.21
C GLN A 128 5.51 -10.73 11.73
N SER A 129 6.76 -10.41 11.40
CA SER A 129 7.28 -10.53 10.02
C SER A 129 7.12 -11.94 9.46
N ALA A 130 7.32 -12.98 10.29
CA ALA A 130 7.13 -14.37 9.84
C ALA A 130 5.66 -14.68 9.48
N ASN A 131 4.69 -14.04 10.13
CA ASN A 131 3.28 -14.16 9.76
C ASN A 131 2.97 -13.40 8.47
N VAL A 132 3.55 -12.21 8.27
CA VAL A 132 3.45 -11.49 6.99
C VAL A 132 4.01 -12.33 5.84
N VAL A 133 5.20 -12.91 6.00
CA VAL A 133 5.82 -13.78 4.99
C VAL A 133 4.89 -14.94 4.66
N ALA A 134 4.35 -15.62 5.66
CA ALA A 134 3.41 -16.73 5.43
C ALA A 134 2.14 -16.30 4.67
N ASN A 135 1.62 -15.10 4.95
CA ASN A 135 0.46 -14.53 4.25
C ASN A 135 0.81 -14.19 2.79
N PHE A 136 1.97 -13.58 2.53
CA PHE A 136 2.41 -13.26 1.17
C PHE A 136 2.72 -14.51 0.36
N GLU A 137 3.35 -15.52 0.94
CA GLU A 137 3.52 -16.82 0.29
C GLU A 137 2.17 -17.49 -0.03
N LYS A 138 1.15 -17.31 0.83
CA LYS A 138 -0.21 -17.79 0.55
C LYS A 138 -0.87 -16.98 -0.58
N ALA A 139 -0.70 -15.66 -0.61
CA ALA A 139 -1.18 -14.81 -1.70
C ALA A 139 -0.57 -15.24 -3.04
N ILE A 140 0.75 -15.49 -3.08
CA ILE A 140 1.47 -16.01 -4.27
C ILE A 140 0.86 -17.34 -4.73
N ARG A 141 0.63 -18.31 -3.83
CA ARG A 141 0.02 -19.60 -4.19
C ARG A 141 -1.40 -19.47 -4.74
N ILE A 142 -2.19 -18.56 -4.17
CA ILE A 142 -3.55 -18.27 -4.65
C ILE A 142 -3.49 -17.65 -6.04
N ALA A 143 -2.62 -16.66 -6.23
CA ALA A 143 -2.39 -15.97 -7.51
C ALA A 143 -1.94 -16.92 -8.63
N ASP A 144 -0.99 -17.82 -8.34
CA ASP A 144 -0.49 -18.81 -9.30
C ASP A 144 -1.59 -19.81 -9.76
N SER A 145 -2.53 -20.07 -8.86
CA SER A 145 -3.69 -20.92 -9.11
C SER A 145 -4.85 -20.18 -9.79
N ASP A 146 -4.80 -18.85 -9.89
CA ASP A 146 -5.88 -18.01 -10.42
C ASP A 146 -5.70 -17.78 -11.93
N PRO A 147 -6.51 -18.40 -12.80
CA PRO A 147 -6.35 -18.26 -14.24
C PRO A 147 -6.56 -16.83 -14.74
N LYS A 148 -7.27 -15.98 -13.98
CA LYS A 148 -7.50 -14.58 -14.33
C LYS A 148 -6.26 -13.70 -14.12
N VAL A 149 -5.27 -14.18 -13.39
CA VAL A 149 -4.03 -13.44 -13.07
C VAL A 149 -2.93 -13.72 -14.10
N ARG A 150 -3.10 -14.71 -14.98
CA ARG A 150 -2.05 -15.20 -15.88
C ARG A 150 -1.67 -14.23 -17.01
N ASP A 151 -2.50 -13.24 -17.28
CA ASP A 151 -2.24 -12.27 -18.33
C ASP A 151 -1.28 -11.18 -17.84
N ARG A 152 -0.24 -10.90 -18.63
CA ARG A 152 0.54 -9.68 -18.49
C ARG A 152 -0.33 -8.50 -18.95
N PRO A 153 -0.33 -7.35 -18.26
CA PRO A 153 0.66 -6.90 -17.27
C PRO A 153 0.36 -7.25 -15.81
N LEU A 154 -0.86 -7.72 -15.50
CA LEU A 154 -1.31 -7.97 -14.13
C LEU A 154 -0.41 -8.96 -13.40
N HIS A 155 -0.06 -10.06 -14.07
CA HIS A 155 0.86 -11.05 -13.54
C HIS A 155 2.17 -10.41 -13.05
N ASP A 156 2.86 -9.68 -13.92
CA ASP A 156 4.20 -9.14 -13.63
C ASP A 156 4.16 -8.13 -12.48
N HIS A 157 3.14 -7.28 -12.43
CA HIS A 157 2.96 -6.35 -11.32
C HIS A 157 2.66 -7.09 -10.01
N LEU A 158 1.68 -8.00 -10.01
CA LEU A 158 1.27 -8.71 -8.80
C LEU A 158 2.43 -9.48 -8.15
N PHE A 159 3.11 -10.31 -8.93
CA PHE A 159 4.22 -11.12 -8.41
C PHE A 159 5.42 -10.26 -8.03
N GLY A 160 5.78 -9.26 -8.86
CA GLY A 160 6.89 -8.36 -8.55
C GLY A 160 6.68 -7.58 -7.25
N ARG A 161 5.44 -7.17 -6.95
CA ARG A 161 5.11 -6.45 -5.71
C ARG A 161 5.01 -7.36 -4.49
N LEU A 162 4.52 -8.59 -4.65
CA LEU A 162 4.57 -9.60 -3.58
C LEU A 162 6.02 -9.97 -3.24
N GLU A 163 6.89 -10.17 -4.24
CA GLU A 163 8.32 -10.41 -4.05
C GLU A 163 9.02 -9.22 -3.38
N TYR A 164 8.73 -7.99 -3.82
CA TYR A 164 9.19 -6.76 -3.16
C TYR A 164 8.78 -6.73 -1.68
N GLY A 165 7.52 -7.06 -1.40
CA GLY A 165 6.99 -7.14 -0.04
C GLY A 165 7.69 -8.20 0.83
N LEU A 166 8.17 -9.30 0.25
CA LEU A 166 8.92 -10.34 0.96
C LEU A 166 10.33 -9.90 1.38
N VAL A 167 10.92 -8.89 0.73
CA VAL A 167 12.26 -8.36 1.09
C VAL A 167 12.22 -7.64 2.43
N THR A 168 11.21 -6.81 2.66
CA THR A 168 11.00 -6.02 3.88
C THR A 168 9.55 -6.16 4.37
N PRO A 169 9.15 -7.37 4.83
CA PRO A 169 7.75 -7.69 5.14
C PRO A 169 7.18 -6.86 6.30
N HIS A 170 8.03 -6.37 7.19
CA HIS A 170 7.63 -5.49 8.27
C HIS A 170 7.28 -4.07 7.79
N VAL A 171 7.79 -3.63 6.64
CA VAL A 171 7.54 -2.28 6.08
C VAL A 171 6.46 -2.30 5.01
N HIS A 172 6.36 -3.38 4.23
CA HIS A 172 5.55 -3.40 3.02
C HIS A 172 4.28 -4.26 3.09
N ASN A 173 3.91 -4.81 4.24
CA ASN A 173 2.72 -5.68 4.35
C ASN A 173 1.42 -5.00 3.84
N GLU A 174 1.13 -3.78 4.27
CA GLU A 174 -0.09 -3.02 4.00
C GLU A 174 0.05 -2.17 2.76
N THR A 175 1.24 -1.59 2.55
CA THR A 175 1.49 -0.71 1.42
C THR A 175 1.49 -1.50 0.12
N VAL A 176 2.03 -2.74 0.09
CA VAL A 176 1.89 -3.66 -1.06
C VAL A 176 0.47 -4.16 -1.19
N VAL A 177 -0.22 -4.52 -0.10
CA VAL A 177 -1.62 -5.00 -0.21
C VAL A 177 -2.53 -3.92 -0.80
N LEU A 178 -2.41 -2.66 -0.37
CA LEU A 178 -3.17 -1.55 -0.95
C LEU A 178 -2.84 -1.34 -2.43
N ASP A 179 -1.55 -1.29 -2.76
CA ASP A 179 -1.05 -1.14 -4.13
C ASP A 179 -1.65 -2.22 -5.06
N LEU A 180 -1.61 -3.48 -4.65
CA LEU A 180 -2.18 -4.60 -5.39
C LEU A 180 -3.69 -4.51 -5.54
N LEU A 181 -4.42 -4.20 -4.46
CA LEU A 181 -5.88 -4.05 -4.51
C LEU A 181 -6.31 -2.93 -5.47
N VAL A 182 -5.65 -1.78 -5.39
CA VAL A 182 -5.93 -0.64 -6.27
C VAL A 182 -5.61 -1.00 -7.72
N TYR A 183 -4.43 -1.55 -7.98
CA TYR A 183 -4.01 -1.90 -9.32
C TYR A 183 -4.96 -2.93 -9.94
N MET A 184 -5.29 -3.99 -9.22
CA MET A 184 -6.24 -5.01 -9.68
C MET A 184 -7.63 -4.42 -9.95
N LYS A 185 -8.13 -3.54 -9.08
CA LYS A 185 -9.45 -2.90 -9.28
C LYS A 185 -9.47 -2.00 -10.50
N LEU A 186 -8.45 -1.16 -10.70
CA LEU A 186 -8.32 -0.31 -11.88
C LEU A 186 -8.17 -1.10 -13.18
N GLN A 187 -7.60 -2.31 -13.11
CA GLN A 187 -7.51 -3.24 -14.24
C GLN A 187 -8.79 -4.08 -14.44
N GLY A 188 -9.81 -3.95 -13.58
CA GLY A 188 -11.07 -4.71 -13.68
C GLY A 188 -10.99 -6.15 -13.16
N PHE A 189 -10.01 -6.47 -12.31
CA PHE A 189 -9.77 -7.79 -11.72
C PHE A 189 -10.15 -7.85 -10.23
N ASP A 190 -11.30 -7.29 -9.87
CA ASP A 190 -11.80 -7.14 -8.49
C ASP A 190 -12.75 -8.28 -8.04
N LYS A 191 -12.91 -9.32 -8.88
CA LYS A 191 -13.85 -10.44 -8.65
C LYS A 191 -13.18 -11.80 -8.87
N ASN A 192 -12.05 -12.01 -8.19
CA ASN A 192 -11.27 -13.25 -8.24
C ASN A 192 -10.72 -13.63 -6.86
N ALA A 193 -10.22 -14.86 -6.74
CA ALA A 193 -9.82 -15.42 -5.44
C ALA A 193 -8.62 -14.66 -4.85
N THR A 194 -7.71 -14.22 -5.72
CA THR A 194 -6.55 -13.42 -5.35
C THR A 194 -6.96 -12.09 -4.72
N TYR A 195 -7.86 -11.35 -5.37
CA TYR A 195 -8.38 -10.08 -4.89
C TYR A 195 -9.11 -10.24 -3.56
N MET A 196 -9.99 -11.24 -3.43
CA MET A 196 -10.71 -11.50 -2.17
C MET A 196 -9.76 -11.84 -1.03
N TYR A 197 -8.67 -12.57 -1.29
CA TYR A 197 -7.67 -12.85 -0.27
C TYR A 197 -6.89 -11.60 0.14
N LEU A 198 -6.53 -10.73 -0.81
CA LEU A 198 -5.90 -9.44 -0.52
C LEU A 198 -6.83 -8.53 0.29
N ILE A 199 -8.14 -8.56 0.04
CA ILE A 199 -9.14 -7.87 0.87
C ILE A 199 -9.07 -8.38 2.31
N SER A 200 -9.06 -9.69 2.53
CA SER A 200 -8.95 -10.24 3.90
C SER A 200 -7.65 -9.86 4.62
N LEU A 201 -6.53 -9.74 3.90
CA LEU A 201 -5.28 -9.21 4.48
C LEU A 201 -5.40 -7.72 4.85
N SER A 202 -6.11 -6.95 4.03
CA SER A 202 -6.32 -5.53 4.27
C SER A 202 -7.30 -5.27 5.43
N GLU A 203 -8.38 -6.06 5.52
CA GLU A 203 -9.31 -6.09 6.67
C GLU A 203 -8.57 -6.46 7.96
N GLU A 204 -7.71 -7.49 7.91
CA GLU A 204 -6.88 -7.87 9.06
C GLU A 204 -6.02 -6.70 9.54
N ALA A 205 -5.37 -5.99 8.61
CA ALA A 205 -4.52 -4.87 8.94
C ALA A 205 -5.30 -3.71 9.58
N MET A 206 -6.49 -3.41 9.05
CA MET A 206 -7.38 -2.38 9.61
C MET A 206 -7.80 -2.72 11.04
N GLU A 207 -8.25 -3.96 11.27
CA GLU A 207 -8.58 -4.45 12.62
C GLU A 207 -7.37 -4.37 13.56
N ARG A 208 -6.20 -4.75 13.04
CA ARG A 208 -4.94 -4.74 13.80
C ARG A 208 -4.55 -3.33 14.24
N ARG A 209 -4.68 -2.31 13.37
CA ARG A 209 -4.49 -0.89 13.73
C ARG A 209 -5.42 -0.48 14.87
N ALA A 210 -6.71 -0.79 14.72
CA ALA A 210 -7.75 -0.34 15.65
C ALA A 210 -7.65 -1.01 17.03
N MET A 211 -7.25 -2.29 17.09
CA MET A 211 -7.29 -3.09 18.32
C MET A 211 -5.94 -3.26 19.02
N ALA A 212 -4.87 -2.61 18.52
CA ALA A 212 -3.51 -2.85 19.00
C ALA A 212 -3.08 -4.34 18.91
N GLY A 213 -3.52 -5.03 17.86
CA GLY A 213 -3.33 -6.48 17.69
C GLY A 213 -1.97 -6.87 17.10
N GLU A 214 -1.66 -8.18 17.13
CA GLU A 214 -0.54 -8.76 16.37
C GLU A 214 -0.99 -9.21 14.97
N VAL A 215 -0.04 -9.28 14.03
CA VAL A 215 -0.29 -9.81 12.68
C VAL A 215 -0.79 -11.25 12.76
N ARG A 216 -1.99 -11.50 12.23
CA ARG A 216 -2.59 -12.84 12.13
C ARG A 216 -2.25 -13.51 10.80
N ARG A 217 -2.25 -14.85 10.82
CA ARG A 217 -2.29 -15.64 9.58
C ARG A 217 -3.73 -15.72 9.09
N VAL A 218 -3.96 -15.30 7.86
CA VAL A 218 -5.27 -15.32 7.18
C VAL A 218 -5.33 -16.51 6.25
#